data_AF-A0A7Z9W718-F1
#
_entry.id   AF-A0A7Z9W718-F1
#
_cell.length_a   1.000
_cell.length_b   1.000
_cell.length_c   1.000
_cell.angle_alpha   90.00
_cell.angle_beta   90.00
_cell.angle_gamma   90.00
#
_symmetry.space_group_name_H-M   'P 1'
#
loop_
_entity.id
_entity.type
_entity.pdbx_description
1 polymer ?
#
loop_
_entity_poly.entity_id
_entity_poly.type
_entity_poly.pdbx_seq_one_letter_code
_entity_poly.pdbx_strand_id
1 'polypeptide(L)'
;MIGFFRSNASLPLFTYVRLYNGTYFAGKKRTVSLNLAGRLGYKLTVQVSSSFNDIAYDNKNISANVYGIRVNYSQTTTIHSSAYVQYNSVSDEMVSNFRFNLIHSPLSDFFIVYLDRRYVTSGESIDQAVVLKVTKLFSL
;
A
#
# COMPACT_ATOMS: atom_id res chain seq x y z
N MET A 1 -1.92 -21.25 8.44
CA MET A 1 -1.36 -20.05 9.11
C MET A 1 -0.54 -20.55 10.29
N ILE A 2 0.75 -20.18 10.40
CA ILE A 2 1.62 -20.71 11.47
C ILE A 2 1.53 -19.82 12.72
N GLY A 3 1.50 -18.50 12.54
CA GLY A 3 1.43 -17.57 13.67
C GLY A 3 1.48 -16.11 13.24
N PHE A 4 1.25 -15.22 14.19
CA PHE A 4 1.40 -13.79 14.00
C PHE A 4 1.87 -13.13 15.30
N PHE A 5 2.57 -12.02 15.17
CA PHE A 5 2.90 -11.13 16.27
C PHE A 5 2.40 -9.73 15.93
N ARG A 6 1.75 -9.09 16.90
CA ARG A 6 1.20 -7.74 16.75
C ARG A 6 1.61 -6.93 17.98
N SER A 7 2.30 -5.81 17.78
CA SER A 7 2.58 -4.90 18.90
C SER A 7 1.36 -4.04 19.24
N ASN A 8 1.48 -3.13 20.21
CA ASN A 8 0.37 -2.26 20.57
C ASN A 8 0.09 -1.23 19.45
N ALA A 9 -1.08 -1.34 18.81
CA ALA A 9 -1.49 -0.47 17.71
C ALA A 9 -1.85 0.97 18.12
N SER A 10 -1.99 1.22 19.42
CA SER A 10 -2.26 2.53 20.00
C SER A 10 -0.98 3.33 20.26
N LEU A 11 0.20 2.71 20.17
CA LEU A 11 1.47 3.42 20.28
C LEU A 11 1.82 4.17 18.98
N PRO A 12 2.62 5.24 19.07
CA PRO A 12 3.13 5.95 17.90
C PRO A 12 3.88 5.03 16.93
N LEU A 13 4.56 4.00 17.43
CA LEU A 13 5.20 2.97 16.61
C LEU A 13 4.47 1.64 16.80
N PHE A 14 4.15 0.99 15.69
CA PHE A 14 3.46 -0.29 15.66
C PHE A 14 4.11 -1.24 14.64
N THR A 15 4.16 -2.52 14.97
CA THR A 15 4.68 -3.58 14.11
C THR A 15 3.72 -4.77 14.07
N TYR A 16 3.66 -5.41 12.91
CA TYR A 16 2.92 -6.63 12.69
C TYR A 16 3.74 -7.60 11.84
N VAL A 17 3.95 -8.80 12.36
CA VAL A 17 4.65 -9.89 11.68
C VAL A 17 3.68 -11.04 11.49
N ARG A 18 3.63 -11.62 10.30
CA ARG A 18 2.77 -12.77 9.99
C ARG A 18 3.58 -13.86 9.31
N LEU A 19 3.44 -15.08 9.82
CA LEU A 19 4.01 -16.28 9.23
C LEU A 19 2.88 -17.18 8.73
N TYR A 20 2.95 -17.53 7.46
CA TYR A 20 2.01 -18.44 6.83
C TYR A 20 2.77 -19.56 6.13
N ASN A 21 2.23 -20.77 6.27
CA ASN A 21 2.63 -21.93 5.51
C ASN A 21 1.33 -22.67 5.19
N GLY A 22 1.22 -23.13 3.95
CA GLY A 22 0.07 -23.82 3.41
C GLY A 22 0.32 -24.28 1.99
N THR A 23 -0.74 -24.63 1.29
CA THR A 23 -0.71 -25.11 -0.10
C THR A 23 -1.04 -23.99 -1.09
N TYR A 24 -0.55 -24.11 -2.32
CA TYR A 24 -0.86 -23.20 -3.43
C TYR A 24 -0.89 -24.00 -4.74
N PHE A 25 -2.08 -24.16 -5.34
CA PHE A 25 -2.32 -24.90 -6.60
C PHE A 25 -1.49 -26.19 -6.71
N ALA A 26 -1.79 -27.23 -5.92
CA ALA A 26 -1.00 -28.48 -5.87
C ALA A 26 0.49 -28.35 -5.42
N GLY A 27 0.93 -27.14 -5.05
CA GLY A 27 2.25 -26.83 -4.52
C GLY A 27 2.23 -26.37 -3.05
N LYS A 28 3.38 -25.92 -2.53
CA LYS A 28 3.54 -25.37 -1.17
C LYS A 28 3.83 -23.87 -1.24
N LYS A 29 3.24 -23.11 -0.32
CA LYS A 29 3.50 -21.66 -0.19
C LYS A 29 3.84 -21.31 1.24
N ARG A 30 5.00 -20.67 1.41
CA ARG A 30 5.44 -20.06 2.66
C ARG A 30 5.46 -18.54 2.48
N THR A 31 4.81 -17.82 3.37
CA THR A 31 4.79 -16.36 3.37
C THR A 31 5.28 -15.82 4.71
N VAL A 32 6.21 -14.87 4.63
CA VAL A 32 6.66 -14.06 5.76
C VAL A 32 6.32 -12.62 5.45
N SER A 33 5.43 -12.02 6.23
CA SER A 33 5.04 -10.62 6.07
C SER A 33 5.46 -9.81 7.28
N LEU A 34 6.06 -8.65 7.02
CA LEU A 34 6.43 -7.63 8.00
C LEU A 34 5.72 -6.33 7.65
N ASN A 35 5.12 -5.69 8.63
CA ASN A 35 4.49 -4.39 8.50
C ASN A 35 4.93 -3.51 9.67
N LEU A 36 5.55 -2.38 9.36
CA LEU A 36 5.99 -1.38 10.32
C LEU A 36 5.20 -0.10 10.05
N ALA A 37 4.61 0.49 11.08
CA ALA A 37 3.89 1.74 10.97
C ALA A 37 4.31 2.71 12.07
N GLY A 38 4.58 3.95 11.70
CA GLY A 38 4.90 5.05 12.59
C GLY A 38 3.89 6.19 12.42
N ARG A 39 3.51 6.81 13.52
CA ARG A 39 2.66 8.01 13.57
C ARG A 39 3.46 9.13 14.22
N LEU A 40 3.57 10.25 13.51
CA LEU A 40 4.18 11.48 14.00
C LEU A 40 3.06 12.47 14.30
N GLY A 41 2.68 12.53 15.58
CA GLY A 41 1.53 13.30 16.05
C GLY A 41 0.22 12.81 15.44
N TYR A 42 -0.66 13.75 15.11
CA TYR A 42 -1.98 13.50 14.50
C TYR A 42 -1.99 13.71 12.98
N LYS A 43 -0.90 14.21 12.39
CA LYS A 43 -0.86 14.64 10.98
C LYS A 43 -0.24 13.62 10.04
N LEU A 44 0.80 12.91 10.48
CA LEU A 44 1.61 12.08 9.57
C LEU A 44 1.61 10.63 10.03
N THR A 45 1.30 9.72 9.11
CA THR A 45 1.46 8.27 9.30
C THR A 45 2.28 7.71 8.15
N VAL A 46 3.32 6.95 8.49
CA VAL A 46 4.16 6.24 7.53
C VAL A 46 4.05 4.75 7.82
N GLN A 47 3.89 3.94 6.78
CA GLN A 47 3.83 2.50 6.88
C GLN A 47 4.73 1.88 5.83
N VAL A 48 5.55 0.92 6.25
CA VAL A 48 6.40 0.11 5.39
C VAL A 48 5.93 -1.33 5.51
N SER A 49 5.82 -2.01 4.39
CA SER A 49 5.39 -3.40 4.29
C SER A 49 6.37 -4.18 3.43
N SER A 50 6.66 -5.40 3.85
CA SER A 50 7.45 -6.35 3.08
C SER A 50 6.81 -7.72 3.22
N SER A 51 6.65 -8.44 2.12
CA SER A 51 6.10 -9.78 2.09
C SER A 51 6.95 -10.66 1.21
N PHE A 52 7.66 -11.58 1.83
CA PHE A 52 8.42 -12.63 1.16
C PHE A 52 7.52 -13.83 0.97
N ASN A 53 7.27 -14.24 -0.27
CA ASN A 53 6.49 -15.43 -0.57
C ASN A 53 7.37 -16.41 -1.33
N ASP A 54 7.56 -17.58 -0.77
CA ASP A 54 8.23 -18.70 -1.41
C ASP A 54 7.16 -19.69 -1.87
N ILE A 55 7.06 -19.91 -3.18
CA ILE A 55 6.03 -20.74 -3.80
C ILE A 55 6.73 -21.85 -4.56
N ALA A 56 6.56 -23.08 -4.10
CA ALA A 56 7.00 -24.29 -4.79
C ALA A 56 5.84 -24.87 -5.60
N TYR A 57 5.95 -24.89 -6.93
CA TYR A 57 4.94 -25.42 -7.85
C TYR A 57 5.63 -26.14 -9.02
N ASP A 58 5.20 -27.38 -9.32
CA ASP A 58 5.66 -28.18 -10.48
C ASP A 58 7.21 -28.21 -10.63
N ASN A 59 7.91 -28.64 -9.57
CA ASN A 59 9.38 -28.65 -9.47
C ASN A 59 10.09 -27.29 -9.62
N LYS A 60 9.36 -26.17 -9.62
CA LYS A 60 9.91 -24.81 -9.66
C LYS A 60 9.67 -24.09 -8.34
N ASN A 61 10.68 -23.34 -7.88
CA ASN A 61 10.56 -22.45 -6.73
C ASN A 61 10.53 -21.00 -7.24
N ILE A 62 9.47 -20.27 -6.90
CA ILE A 62 9.26 -18.87 -7.27
C ILE A 62 9.25 -18.03 -6.00
N SER A 63 10.15 -17.07 -5.92
CA SER A 63 10.20 -16.07 -4.84
C SER A 63 9.43 -14.82 -5.24
N ALA A 64 8.22 -14.66 -4.70
CA ALA A 64 7.36 -13.52 -4.92
C ALA A 64 7.44 -12.51 -3.77
N ASN A 65 8.41 -11.60 -3.87
CA ASN A 65 8.65 -10.58 -2.86
C ASN A 65 7.90 -9.29 -3.22
N VAL A 66 7.14 -8.76 -2.27
CA VAL A 66 6.41 -7.51 -2.43
C VAL A 66 6.84 -6.54 -1.34
N TYR A 67 7.24 -5.35 -1.75
CA TYR A 67 7.61 -4.26 -0.84
C TYR A 67 6.65 -3.11 -1.07
N GLY A 68 6.28 -2.39 -0.02
CA GLY A 68 5.42 -1.23 -0.19
C GLY A 68 5.57 -0.21 0.92
N ILE A 69 5.43 1.06 0.55
CA ILE A 69 5.51 2.21 1.45
C ILE A 69 4.25 3.02 1.27
N ARG A 70 3.60 3.36 2.38
CA ARG A 70 2.43 4.24 2.42
C ARG A 70 2.74 5.43 3.32
N VAL A 71 2.45 6.63 2.83
CA VAL A 71 2.53 7.86 3.60
C VAL A 71 1.17 8.54 3.55
N ASN A 72 0.62 8.88 4.71
CA ASN A 72 -0.60 9.65 4.83
C ASN A 72 -0.30 10.93 5.59
N TYR A 73 -0.70 12.06 5.04
CA TYR A 73 -0.46 13.38 5.61
C TYR A 73 -1.73 14.22 5.64
N SER A 74 -2.19 14.56 6.83
CA SER A 74 -3.30 15.47 7.09
C SER A 74 -2.73 16.83 7.50
N GLN A 75 -2.60 17.74 6.55
CA GLN A 75 -2.03 19.07 6.80
C GLN A 75 -2.94 19.88 7.74
N THR A 76 -4.24 19.82 7.47
CA THR A 76 -5.35 20.41 8.24
C THR A 76 -6.49 19.39 8.37
N THR A 77 -7.61 19.78 8.99
CA THR A 77 -8.85 18.98 9.00
C THR A 77 -9.55 18.91 7.65
N THR A 78 -9.10 19.71 6.66
CA THR A 78 -9.69 19.82 5.33
C THR A 78 -8.76 19.33 4.21
N ILE A 79 -7.44 19.34 4.43
CA ILE A 79 -6.43 18.97 3.43
C ILE A 79 -5.74 17.68 3.81
N HIS A 80 -5.88 16.67 2.95
CA HIS A 80 -5.33 15.33 3.14
C HIS A 80 -4.61 14.85 1.89
N SER A 81 -3.43 14.26 2.08
CA SER A 81 -2.64 13.64 1.03
C SER A 81 -2.27 12.22 1.41
N SER A 82 -2.23 11.32 0.42
CA SER A 82 -1.79 9.94 0.59
C SER A 82 -0.91 9.55 -0.59
N ALA A 83 0.22 8.92 -0.31
CA ALA A 83 1.09 8.34 -1.30
C ALA A 83 1.29 6.86 -0.97
N TYR A 84 1.22 6.01 -1.97
CA TYR A 84 1.49 4.58 -1.86
C TYR A 84 2.35 4.13 -3.02
N VAL A 85 3.48 3.51 -2.71
CA VAL A 85 4.38 2.90 -3.70
C VAL A 85 4.53 1.44 -3.33
N GLN A 86 4.43 0.55 -4.31
CA GLN A 86 4.63 -0.88 -4.16
C GLN A 86 5.54 -1.40 -5.26
N TYR A 87 6.47 -2.29 -4.91
CA TYR A 87 7.30 -3.02 -5.85
C TYR A 87 7.00 -4.53 -5.75
N ASN A 88 6.83 -5.18 -6.90
CA ASN A 88 6.63 -6.62 -7.02
C ASN A 88 7.80 -7.24 -7.79
N SER A 89 8.56 -8.12 -7.14
CA SER A 89 9.74 -8.73 -7.74
C SER A 89 9.45 -9.80 -8.80
N VAL A 90 8.22 -10.32 -8.88
CA VAL A 90 7.89 -11.38 -9.86
C VAL A 90 7.65 -10.77 -11.23
N SER A 91 6.86 -9.70 -11.28
CA SER A 91 6.54 -8.99 -12.52
C SER A 91 7.52 -7.86 -12.82
N ASP A 92 8.44 -7.58 -11.90
CA ASP A 92 9.32 -6.41 -11.93
C ASP A 92 8.54 -5.09 -12.11
N GLU A 93 7.37 -5.01 -11.47
CA GLU A 93 6.47 -3.86 -11.59
C GLU A 93 6.55 -2.98 -10.34
N MET A 94 6.55 -1.67 -10.56
CA MET A 94 6.31 -0.66 -9.53
C MET A 94 4.94 -0.02 -9.75
N VAL A 95 4.12 -0.02 -8.70
CA VAL A 95 2.81 0.62 -8.65
C VAL A 95 2.90 1.83 -7.72
N SER A 96 2.55 3.00 -8.24
CA SER A 96 2.51 4.26 -7.50
C SER A 96 1.09 4.83 -7.52
N ASN A 97 0.60 5.25 -6.37
CA ASN A 97 -0.69 5.91 -6.21
C ASN A 97 -0.52 7.13 -5.33
N PHE A 98 -0.81 8.29 -5.86
CA PHE A 98 -0.84 9.55 -5.12
C PHE A 98 -2.26 10.08 -5.10
N ARG A 99 -2.71 10.53 -3.93
CA ARG A 99 -4.02 11.12 -3.71
C ARG A 99 -3.88 12.42 -2.96
N PHE A 100 -4.61 13.42 -3.42
CA PHE A 100 -4.84 14.66 -2.72
C PHE A 100 -6.36 14.87 -2.57
N ASN A 101 -6.78 15.33 -1.40
CA ASN A 101 -8.16 15.64 -1.09
C ASN A 101 -8.25 16.99 -0.37
N LEU A 102 -9.10 17.88 -0.86
CA LEU A 102 -9.47 19.14 -0.25
C LEU A 102 -10.97 19.16 0.02
N ILE A 103 -11.34 19.19 1.30
CA ILE A 103 -12.72 19.31 1.76
C ILE A 103 -13.03 20.80 1.92
N HIS A 104 -13.74 21.40 0.98
CA HIS A 104 -14.12 22.81 1.05
C HIS A 104 -15.24 23.03 2.09
N SER A 105 -16.23 22.14 2.11
CA SER A 105 -17.30 22.11 3.10
C SER A 105 -17.77 20.66 3.30
N PRO A 106 -18.55 20.35 4.37
CA PRO A 106 -19.10 19.01 4.53
C PRO A 106 -19.82 18.56 3.26
N LEU A 107 -19.47 17.37 2.76
CA LEU A 107 -20.02 16.80 1.51
C LEU A 107 -19.70 17.58 0.22
N SER A 108 -18.77 18.55 0.27
CA SER A 108 -18.22 19.20 -0.93
C SER A 108 -16.70 19.13 -0.93
N ASP A 109 -16.17 18.28 -1.79
CA ASP A 109 -14.76 17.92 -1.82
C ASP A 109 -14.17 17.91 -3.23
N PHE A 110 -12.86 18.09 -3.28
CA PHE A 110 -12.06 18.01 -4.50
C PHE A 110 -10.97 16.97 -4.32
N PHE A 111 -10.91 16.00 -5.22
CA PHE A 111 -9.91 14.95 -5.24
C PHE A 111 -9.08 15.01 -6.51
N ILE A 112 -7.78 14.78 -6.33
CA ILE A 112 -6.85 14.43 -7.39
C ILE A 112 -6.26 13.07 -7.04
N VAL A 113 -6.28 12.14 -7.99
CA VAL A 113 -5.60 10.85 -7.86
C VAL A 113 -4.71 10.65 -9.07
N TYR A 114 -3.42 10.43 -8.84
CA TYR A 114 -2.49 9.96 -9.84
C TYR A 114 -2.20 8.49 -9.59
N LEU A 115 -2.34 7.67 -10.62
CA LEU A 115 -1.99 6.26 -10.62
C LEU A 115 -0.98 6.02 -11.71
N ASP A 116 0.02 5.22 -11.39
CA ASP A 116 1.06 4.86 -12.31
C ASP A 116 1.53 3.44 -12.01
N ARG A 117 1.73 2.66 -13.07
CA ARG A 117 2.29 1.33 -13.01
C ARG A 117 3.32 1.21 -14.11
N ARG A 118 4.53 0.80 -13.77
CA ARG A 118 5.66 0.74 -14.71
C ARG A 118 6.58 -0.45 -14.40
N TYR A 119 7.29 -0.92 -15.41
CA TYR A 119 8.39 -1.85 -15.19
C TYR A 119 9.58 -1.13 -14.56
N VAL A 120 10.24 -1.76 -13.57
CA VAL A 120 11.38 -1.15 -12.87
C VAL A 120 12.63 -1.18 -13.74
N THR A 121 12.88 -2.28 -14.45
CA THR A 121 14.07 -2.44 -15.28
C THR A 121 14.07 -1.55 -16.53
N SER A 122 12.97 -1.53 -17.29
CA SER A 122 12.88 -0.73 -18.52
C SER A 122 12.40 0.70 -18.29
N GLY A 123 11.72 0.97 -17.16
CA GLY A 123 11.09 2.26 -16.88
C GLY A 123 9.82 2.53 -17.70
N GLU A 124 9.42 1.59 -18.58
CA GLU A 124 8.25 1.73 -19.42
C GLU A 124 6.97 1.73 -18.59
N SER A 125 6.13 2.73 -18.84
CA SER A 125 4.81 2.83 -18.21
C SER A 125 3.88 1.78 -18.81
N ILE A 126 3.33 0.93 -17.95
CA ILE A 126 2.31 -0.06 -18.29
C ILE A 126 0.95 0.64 -18.33
N ASP A 127 0.62 1.35 -17.25
CA ASP A 127 -0.61 2.13 -17.12
C ASP A 127 -0.34 3.43 -16.37
N GLN A 128 -1.00 4.50 -16.79
CA GLN A 128 -0.99 5.77 -16.09
C GLN A 128 -2.36 6.44 -16.17
N ALA A 129 -2.79 7.06 -15.07
CA ALA A 129 -4.05 7.77 -15.02
C ALA A 129 -3.98 8.96 -14.07
N VAL A 130 -4.63 10.05 -14.45
CA VAL A 130 -4.94 11.17 -13.58
C VAL A 130 -6.46 11.27 -13.48
N VAL A 131 -6.98 11.20 -12.26
CA VAL A 131 -8.41 11.31 -11.97
C VAL A 131 -8.65 12.59 -11.18
N LEU A 132 -9.54 13.43 -11.68
CA LEU A 132 -10.05 14.60 -10.99
C LEU A 132 -11.51 14.34 -10.64
N LYS A 133 -11.89 14.58 -9.39
CA LYS A 133 -13.28 14.48 -8.94
C LYS A 133 -13.63 15.71 -8.11
N VAL A 134 -14.79 16.30 -8.43
CA VAL A 134 -15.38 17.40 -7.67
C VAL A 134 -16.76 16.93 -7.20
N THR A 135 -17.06 17.07 -5.92
CA THR A 135 -18.39 16.90 -5.35
C THR A 135 -18.85 18.23 -4.78
N LYS A 136 -20.12 18.57 -4.98
CA LYS A 136 -20.75 19.74 -4.37
C LYS A 136 -22.14 19.38 -3.88
N LEU A 137 -22.39 19.64 -2.61
CA LEU A 137 -23.74 19.56 -2.05
C LEU A 137 -24.49 20.87 -2.36
N PHE A 138 -25.71 20.75 -2.86
CA PHE A 138 -26.64 21.85 -3.02
C PHE A 138 -27.75 21.69 -1.98
N SER A 139 -27.96 22.69 -1.13
CA SER A 139 -29.19 22.77 -0.33
C SER A 139 -30.24 23.51 -1.14
N LEU A 140 -31.41 22.91 -1.31
CA LEU A 140 -32.62 23.58 -1.81
C LEU A 140 -33.31 24.32 -0.66
#